data_AF-A0A920EWR5-F1
#
_entry.id   AF-A0A920EWR5-F1
#
_cell.length_a   1.000
_cell.length_b   1.000
_cell.length_c   1.000
_cell.angle_alpha   90.00
_cell.angle_beta   90.00
_cell.angle_gamma   90.00
#
_symmetry.space_group_name_H-M   'P 1'
#
loop_
_entity.id
_entity.type
_entity.pdbx_description
1 polymer ?
#
loop_
_entity_poly.entity_id
_entity_poly.type
_entity_poly.pdbx_seq_one_letter_code
_entity_poly.pdbx_strand_id
1 'polypeptide(L)'
;MLADQIFKAISGLHGRVRGAFACVAMIPGFGVIGFRDPWGIRPLVIGKRQNKQSYDWAIASESVALQGLGFEIERDVGPGECVIVL
;
A
#
# COMPACT_ATOMS: atom_id res chain seq x y z
N MET A 1 6.04 -3.60 -18.06
CA MET A 1 4.85 -2.71 -17.92
C MET A 1 5.14 -1.64 -16.86
N LEU A 2 4.33 -0.58 -16.74
CA LEU A 2 4.58 0.52 -15.78
C LEU A 2 4.66 0.04 -14.33
N ALA A 3 3.89 -0.99 -13.96
CA ALA A 3 3.98 -1.66 -12.65
C ALA A 3 5.39 -2.20 -12.35
N ASP A 4 6.04 -2.85 -13.32
CA ASP A 4 7.41 -3.37 -13.15
C ASP A 4 8.42 -2.26 -12.89
N GLN A 5 8.24 -1.09 -13.52
CA GLN A 5 9.09 0.08 -13.31
C GLN A 5 8.93 0.63 -11.90
N ILE A 6 7.70 0.64 -11.37
CA ILE A 6 7.40 1.07 -10.00
C ILE A 6 8.02 0.11 -8.99
N PHE A 7 7.85 -1.20 -9.17
CA PHE A 7 8.47 -2.19 -8.29
C PHE A 7 10.00 -2.08 -8.31
N LYS A 8 10.60 -1.86 -9.49
CA LYS A 8 12.04 -1.63 -9.61
C LYS A 8 12.48 -0.34 -8.91
N ALA A 9 11.70 0.73 -9.00
CA ALA A 9 11.99 1.99 -8.32
C ALA A 9 11.96 1.84 -6.79
N ILE A 10 10.95 1.13 -6.25
CA ILE A 10 10.81 0.85 -4.82
C ILE A 10 11.94 -0.07 -4.33
N SER A 11 12.29 -1.10 -5.08
CA SER A 11 13.46 -1.94 -4.78
C SER A 11 14.75 -1.09 -4.70
N GLY A 12 14.94 -0.16 -5.64
CA GLY A 12 16.04 0.81 -5.58
C GLY A 12 15.99 1.73 -4.36
N LEU A 13 14.80 2.16 -3.94
CA LEU A 13 14.59 2.94 -2.72
C LEU A 13 15.00 2.13 -1.48
N HIS A 14 14.57 0.87 -1.38
CA HIS A 14 14.97 -0.04 -0.29
C HIS A 14 16.50 -0.25 -0.24
N GLY A 15 17.20 -0.16 -1.38
CA GLY A 15 18.65 -0.19 -1.43
C GLY A 15 19.35 1.05 -0.84
N ARG A 16 18.72 2.22 -0.94
CA ARG A 16 19.31 3.52 -0.57
C ARG A 16 18.87 4.04 0.80
N VAL A 17 17.58 3.90 1.12
CA VAL A 17 17.00 4.43 2.35
C VAL A 17 17.18 3.43 3.48
N ARG A 18 17.55 3.93 4.66
CA ARG A 18 17.69 3.15 5.89
C ARG A 18 16.83 3.78 6.98
N GLY A 19 16.03 2.96 7.64
CA GLY A 19 15.07 3.38 8.64
C GLY A 19 13.76 2.60 8.55
N ALA A 20 12.78 3.01 9.34
CA ALA A 20 11.46 2.41 9.40
C ALA A 20 10.44 3.34 8.71
N PHE A 21 9.71 2.82 7.73
CA PHE A 21 8.77 3.61 6.93
C PHE A 21 7.60 2.76 6.41
N ALA A 22 6.43 3.38 6.38
CA ALA A 22 5.26 2.92 5.66
C ALA A 22 4.78 4.11 4.83
N CYS A 23 4.69 3.94 3.52
CA CYS A 23 4.48 5.04 2.60
C CYS A 23 3.29 4.76 1.68
N VAL A 24 2.52 5.82 1.39
CA VAL A 24 1.49 5.83 0.36
C VAL A 24 1.81 6.96 -0.62
N ALA A 25 1.73 6.66 -1.91
CA ALA A 25 1.97 7.60 -3.01
C ALA A 25 0.92 7.44 -4.11
N MET A 26 0.73 8.47 -4.93
CA MET A 26 -0.18 8.44 -6.07
C MET A 26 0.57 8.85 -7.32
N ILE A 27 0.40 8.09 -8.40
CA ILE A 27 0.94 8.42 -9.72
C ILE A 27 -0.24 8.77 -10.64
N PRO A 28 -0.34 10.03 -11.12
CA PRO A 28 -1.40 10.45 -12.03
C PRO A 28 -1.51 9.55 -13.25
N GLY A 29 -2.72 9.13 -13.60
CA GLY A 29 -2.98 8.25 -14.74
C GLY A 29 -2.55 6.79 -14.55
N PHE A 30 -2.12 6.40 -13.34
CA PHE A 30 -1.77 5.02 -13.03
C PHE A 30 -2.53 4.48 -11.82
N GLY A 31 -2.39 5.08 -10.64
CA GLY A 31 -3.02 4.56 -9.43
C GLY A 31 -2.33 4.96 -8.14
N VAL A 32 -2.77 4.34 -7.05
CA VAL A 32 -2.24 4.52 -5.69
C VAL A 32 -1.32 3.36 -5.33
N ILE A 33 -0.22 3.66 -4.66
CA ILE A 33 0.83 2.72 -4.31
C ILE A 33 1.04 2.78 -2.80
N GLY A 34 1.06 1.63 -2.13
CA GLY A 34 1.45 1.51 -0.73
C GLY A 34 2.64 0.58 -0.58
N PHE A 35 3.63 0.92 0.24
CA PHE A 35 4.76 0.03 0.50
C PHE A 35 5.34 0.21 1.90
N ARG A 36 5.98 -0.85 2.40
CA ARG A 36 6.64 -0.89 3.72
C ARG A 36 8.14 -1.04 3.58
N ASP A 37 8.84 -0.61 4.62
CA ASP A 37 10.26 -0.92 4.79
C ASP A 37 10.52 -2.44 4.76
N PRO A 38 11.71 -2.89 4.33
CA PRO A 38 12.04 -4.31 4.19
C PRO A 38 11.89 -5.14 5.46
N TRP A 39 11.88 -4.50 6.63
CA TRP A 39 11.80 -5.14 7.94
C TRP A 39 10.39 -5.10 8.53
N GLY A 40 9.45 -4.42 7.87
CA GLY A 40 8.06 -4.30 8.32
C GLY A 40 7.94 -3.65 9.69
N ILE A 41 8.73 -2.61 9.97
CA ILE A 41 8.74 -1.98 11.30
C ILE A 41 7.53 -1.06 11.49
N ARG A 42 7.18 -0.26 10.48
CA ARG A 42 5.98 0.60 10.54
C ARG A 42 4.74 -0.15 10.02
N PRO A 43 3.57 -0.05 10.68
CA PRO A 43 2.37 -0.74 10.25
C PRO A 43 1.80 -0.13 8.97
N LEU A 44 1.19 -0.98 8.14
CA LEU A 44 0.43 -0.58 6.95
C LEU A 44 -0.56 -1.70 6.63
N VAL A 45 -1.85 -1.36 6.58
CA VAL A 45 -2.95 -2.28 6.32
C VAL A 45 -3.66 -1.86 5.04
N ILE A 46 -4.10 -2.86 4.27
CA ILE A 46 -4.99 -2.69 3.12
C ILE A 46 -6.37 -3.27 3.45
N GLY A 47 -7.41 -2.57 3.02
CA GLY A 47 -8.79 -3.01 3.13
C GLY A 47 -9.58 -2.69 1.88
N LYS A 48 -10.73 -3.33 1.76
CA LYS A 48 -11.64 -3.18 0.62
C LYS A 48 -13.07 -2.99 1.08
N ARG A 49 -13.87 -2.34 0.25
CA ARG A 49 -15.30 -2.19 0.46
C ARG A 49 -16.04 -2.49 -0.83
N GLN A 50 -17.00 -3.40 -0.76
CA GLN A 50 -17.84 -3.72 -1.91
C GLN A 50 -18.66 -2.48 -2.30
N ASN A 51 -18.60 -2.10 -3.57
CA ASN A 51 -19.54 -1.16 -4.18
C ASN A 51 -20.45 -1.92 -5.18
N LYS A 52 -21.32 -1.21 -5.90
CA LYS A 52 -22.36 -1.83 -6.75
C LYS A 52 -21.81 -2.83 -7.79
N GLN A 53 -20.57 -2.65 -8.25
CA GLN A 53 -20.00 -3.48 -9.34
C GLN A 53 -18.50 -3.79 -9.16
N SER A 54 -17.82 -3.21 -8.18
CA SER A 54 -16.39 -3.39 -7.92
C SER A 54 -16.06 -3.24 -6.43
N TYR A 55 -14.77 -3.16 -6.11
CA TYR A 55 -14.27 -2.84 -4.78
C TYR A 55 -13.62 -1.46 -4.76
N ASP A 56 -13.97 -0.66 -3.76
CA ASP A 56 -13.12 0.45 -3.35
C ASP A 56 -11.98 -0.12 -2.50
N TRP A 57 -10.76 0.36 -2.69
CA TRP A 57 -9.59 -0.06 -1.91
C TRP A 57 -9.03 1.13 -1.13
N ALA A 58 -8.55 0.86 0.09
CA ALA A 58 -7.93 1.86 0.95
C ALA A 58 -6.74 1.27 1.70
N ILE A 59 -5.76 2.13 1.98
CA ILE A 59 -4.53 1.80 2.69
C ILE A 59 -4.38 2.77 3.86
N ALA A 60 -4.07 2.27 5.06
CA ALA A 60 -3.92 3.08 6.27
C ALA A 60 -2.86 2.51 7.22
N SER A 61 -2.39 3.35 8.16
CA SER A 61 -1.49 2.94 9.25
C SER A 61 -2.15 1.98 10.23
N GLU A 62 -3.41 2.22 10.57
CA GLU A 62 -4.19 1.40 11.49
C GLU A 62 -5.51 0.94 10.87
N SER A 63 -5.91 -0.30 11.20
CA SER A 63 -7.17 -0.89 10.75
C SER A 63 -8.40 -0.08 11.17
N VAL A 64 -8.35 0.61 12.32
CA VAL A 64 -9.48 1.41 12.83
C VAL A 64 -9.91 2.51 11.86
N ALA A 65 -8.97 3.10 11.11
CA ALA A 65 -9.27 4.12 10.11
C ALA A 65 -10.11 3.54 8.95
N LEU A 66 -9.81 2.30 8.54
CA LEU A 66 -10.54 1.60 7.49
C LEU A 66 -11.92 1.14 8.00
N GLN A 67 -11.98 0.55 9.19
CA GLN A 67 -13.22 0.10 9.80
C GLN A 67 -14.20 1.26 10.02
N GLY A 68 -13.72 2.42 10.49
CA GLY A 68 -14.54 3.61 10.66
C GLY A 68 -15.16 4.14 9.35
N LEU A 69 -14.57 3.79 8.20
CA LEU A 69 -15.07 4.12 6.86
C LEU A 69 -15.86 2.97 6.21
N GLY A 70 -16.11 1.87 6.94
CA GLY A 70 -16.86 0.71 6.46
C GLY A 70 -16.08 -0.19 5.50
N PHE A 71 -14.74 -0.15 5.52
CA PHE A 71 -13.92 -1.09 4.79
C PHE A 71 -13.71 -2.37 5.60
N GLU A 72 -13.77 -3.51 4.92
CA GLU A 72 -13.33 -4.79 5.45
C GLU A 72 -11.80 -4.87 5.39
N ILE A 73 -11.19 -5.36 6.46
CA ILE A 73 -9.73 -5.53 6.53
C ILE A 73 -9.35 -6.74 5.68
N GLU A 74 -8.52 -6.52 4.66
CA GLU A 74 -8.01 -7.61 3.83
C GLU A 74 -6.81 -8.26 4.51
N ARG A 75 -5.76 -7.47 4.83
CA ARG A 75 -4.54 -7.90 5.53
C ARG A 75 -3.59 -6.74 5.80
N ASP A 76 -2.56 -7.01 6.61
CA ASP A 76 -1.33 -6.21 6.62
C ASP A 76 -0.59 -6.30 5.28
N VAL A 77 0.00 -5.19 4.86
CA VAL A 77 1.03 -5.17 3.80
C VAL A 77 2.31 -5.80 4.38
N GLY A 78 2.97 -6.69 3.66
CA GLY A 78 4.14 -7.43 4.12
C GLY A 78 5.42 -6.57 4.20
N PRO A 79 6.45 -7.04 4.94
CA PRO A 79 7.78 -6.41 4.94
C PRO A 79 8.35 -6.29 3.52
N GLY A 80 8.73 -5.08 3.12
CA GLY A 80 9.25 -4.77 1.78
C GLY A 80 8.23 -4.91 0.65
N GLU A 81 6.97 -5.25 0.94
CA GLU A 81 5.94 -5.41 -0.08
C GLU A 81 5.51 -4.04 -0.63
N CYS A 82 5.18 -4.03 -1.92
CA CYS A 82 4.51 -2.94 -2.59
C CYS A 82 3.15 -3.43 -3.13
N VAL A 83 2.09 -2.72 -2.78
CA VAL A 83 0.73 -2.91 -3.32
C VAL A 83 0.38 -1.77 -4.26
N ILE A 84 -0.36 -2.09 -5.33
CA ILE A 84 -0.83 -1.11 -6.33
C ILE A 84 -2.34 -1.25 -6.43
N VAL A 85 -3.05 -0.14 -6.27
CA VAL A 85 -4.49 0.01 -6.48
C VAL A 85 -4.70 0.77 -7.79
N LEU A 86 -5.43 0.16 -8.72
CA LEU A 86 -5.73 0.68 -10.07
C LEU A 86 -7.20 1.08 -10.20
#